data_AF-A0A7K3CQD0-F1
#
_entry.id   AF-A0A7K3CQD0-F1
#
_cell.length_a   1.000
_cell.length_b   1.000
_cell.length_c   1.000
_cell.angle_alpha   90.00
_cell.angle_beta   90.00
_cell.angle_gamma   90.00
#
_symmetry.space_group_name_H-M   'P 1'
#
loop_
_entity.id
_entity.type
_entity.pdbx_description
1 polymer ?
#
loop_
_entity_poly.entity_id
_entity_poly.type
_entity_poly.pdbx_seq_one_letter_code
_entity_poly.pdbx_strand_id
1 'polypeptide(L)'
;MVRATRLGVAVTLLGCALGGCGGVDAREGAATRAAARFEASLRAPDAARGCAALAPGTLDELEQSAGQPCAKALPEAEIPLSTGVRHVDVYGRQARVVTDRDTLFLSSFPDGWKITAAGCTPRPEKPYQCQIKGS
;
A
#
# COMPACT_ATOMS: atom_id res chain seq x y z
N MET A 1 -15.01 -4.51 -72.94
CA MET A 1 -15.68 -3.45 -72.15
C MET A 1 -15.48 -3.77 -70.67
N VAL A 2 -15.21 -2.73 -69.90
CA VAL A 2 -14.61 -2.70 -68.55
C VAL A 2 -15.67 -2.90 -67.46
N ARG A 3 -15.37 -3.68 -66.41
CA ARG A 3 -15.35 -3.23 -65.00
C ARG A 3 -15.15 -4.40 -64.02
N ALA A 4 -13.93 -4.46 -63.49
CA ALA A 4 -13.61 -5.15 -62.24
C ALA A 4 -14.13 -4.31 -61.07
N THR A 5 -14.87 -4.92 -60.13
CA THR A 5 -15.36 -4.25 -58.93
C THR A 5 -14.90 -4.99 -57.68
N ARG A 6 -13.65 -4.66 -57.33
CA ARG A 6 -13.00 -4.50 -56.01
C ARG A 6 -13.57 -5.28 -54.81
N LEU A 7 -12.73 -6.19 -54.33
CA LEU A 7 -12.65 -6.78 -52.99
C LEU A 7 -12.91 -5.74 -51.88
N GLY A 8 -13.88 -6.02 -51.01
CA GLY A 8 -13.99 -5.40 -49.69
C GLY A 8 -13.38 -6.33 -48.64
N VAL A 9 -12.06 -6.25 -48.42
CA VAL A 9 -11.42 -6.85 -47.25
C VAL A 9 -11.77 -5.98 -46.05
N ALA A 10 -12.68 -6.46 -45.21
CA ALA A 10 -12.94 -5.87 -43.91
C ALA A 10 -11.72 -6.11 -43.01
N VAL A 11 -10.80 -5.14 -43.00
CA VAL A 11 -9.71 -5.08 -42.02
C VAL A 11 -10.33 -4.73 -40.69
N THR A 12 -10.64 -5.76 -39.89
CA THR A 12 -10.99 -5.60 -38.48
C THR A 12 -9.76 -5.02 -37.79
N LEU A 13 -9.80 -3.71 -37.54
CA LEU A 13 -8.80 -2.98 -36.77
C LEU A 13 -8.68 -3.61 -35.38
N LEU A 14 -7.67 -4.46 -35.23
CA LEU A 14 -7.19 -4.96 -33.97
C LEU A 14 -6.58 -3.78 -33.21
N GLY A 15 -7.41 -3.08 -32.45
CA GLY A 15 -6.99 -1.99 -31.59
C GLY A 15 -6.08 -2.51 -30.49
N CYS A 16 -4.76 -2.44 -30.72
CA CYS A 16 -3.77 -2.56 -29.66
C CYS A 16 -4.05 -1.48 -28.62
N ALA A 17 -4.66 -1.88 -27.50
CA ALA A 17 -4.71 -1.04 -26.31
C ALA A 17 -3.27 -0.79 -25.85
N LEU A 18 -2.77 0.42 -26.12
CA LEU A 18 -1.52 0.94 -25.60
C LEU A 18 -1.66 1.11 -24.07
N GLY A 19 -1.53 0.01 -23.32
CA GLY A 19 -1.44 0.01 -21.86
C GLY A 19 -0.08 0.51 -21.39
N GLY A 20 0.23 1.77 -21.65
CA GLY A 20 1.55 2.36 -21.41
C GLY A 20 1.48 3.65 -20.63
N CYS A 21 0.99 3.61 -19.38
CA CYS A 21 1.27 4.63 -18.34
C CYS A 21 0.79 4.22 -16.92
N GLY A 22 0.61 2.92 -16.63
CA GLY A 22 0.19 2.44 -15.30
C GLY A 22 1.30 2.44 -14.24
N GLY A 23 2.24 3.38 -14.30
CA GLY A 23 3.47 3.33 -13.52
C GLY A 23 3.33 3.89 -12.10
N VAL A 24 2.70 5.06 -11.95
CA VAL A 24 2.62 5.77 -10.66
C VAL A 24 1.24 5.60 -10.05
N ASP A 25 0.17 5.96 -10.78
CA ASP A 25 -1.22 5.82 -10.31
C ASP A 25 -1.56 4.40 -9.86
N ALA A 26 -1.06 3.37 -10.58
CA ALA A 26 -1.29 1.99 -10.17
C ALA A 26 -0.52 1.61 -8.90
N ARG A 27 0.67 2.16 -8.69
CA ARG A 27 1.48 1.95 -7.48
C ARG A 27 0.89 2.69 -6.28
N GLU A 28 0.46 3.93 -6.47
CA GLU A 28 -0.27 4.71 -5.46
C GLU A 28 -1.56 4.00 -5.06
N GLY A 29 -2.34 3.52 -6.04
CA GLY A 29 -3.54 2.73 -5.79
C GLY A 29 -3.22 1.41 -5.07
N ALA A 30 -2.10 0.75 -5.38
CA ALA A 30 -1.69 -0.47 -4.68
C ALA A 30 -1.25 -0.20 -3.23
N ALA A 31 -0.50 0.87 -2.98
CA ALA A 31 -0.11 1.30 -1.64
C ALA A 31 -1.33 1.70 -0.80
N THR A 32 -2.26 2.47 -1.39
CA THR A 32 -3.56 2.82 -0.80
C THR A 32 -4.32 1.58 -0.33
N ARG A 33 -4.46 0.58 -1.20
CA ARG A 33 -5.18 -0.67 -0.86
C ARG A 33 -4.45 -1.48 0.22
N ALA A 34 -3.12 -1.48 0.24
CA ALA A 34 -2.36 -2.17 1.28
C ALA A 34 -2.56 -1.52 2.65
N ALA A 35 -2.47 -0.18 2.73
CA ALA A 35 -2.75 0.58 3.95
C ALA A 35 -4.18 0.35 4.45
N ALA A 36 -5.19 0.44 3.56
CA ALA A 36 -6.57 0.21 3.93
C ALA A 36 -6.85 -1.21 4.45
N ARG A 37 -6.19 -2.24 3.87
CA ARG A 37 -6.30 -3.63 4.35
C ARG A 37 -5.67 -3.82 5.71
N PHE A 38 -4.52 -3.18 5.96
CA PHE A 38 -3.90 -3.19 7.28
C PHE A 38 -4.84 -2.56 8.32
N GLU A 39 -5.37 -1.36 8.07
CA GLU A 39 -6.33 -0.74 9.00
C GLU A 39 -7.63 -1.55 9.17
N ALA A 40 -8.07 -2.27 8.13
CA ALA A 40 -9.21 -3.18 8.25
C ALA A 40 -8.91 -4.36 9.19
N SER A 41 -7.68 -4.88 9.16
CA SER A 41 -7.24 -5.94 10.08
C SER A 41 -7.09 -5.48 11.53
N LEU A 42 -6.97 -4.16 11.77
CA LEU A 42 -6.99 -3.58 13.11
C LEU A 42 -8.41 -3.36 13.65
N ARG A 43 -9.41 -3.18 12.77
CA ARG A 43 -10.84 -3.06 13.16
C ARG A 43 -11.45 -4.41 13.52
N ALA A 44 -11.08 -5.45 12.79
CA ALA A 44 -11.44 -6.83 13.12
C ALA A 44 -10.41 -7.41 14.08
N PRO A 45 -10.73 -8.41 14.91
CA PRO A 45 -9.74 -9.14 15.70
C PRO A 45 -8.93 -10.10 14.81
N ASP A 46 -8.39 -9.63 13.68
CA ASP A 46 -7.60 -10.42 12.74
C ASP A 46 -6.13 -10.01 12.78
N ALA A 47 -5.51 -10.33 13.91
CA ALA A 47 -4.11 -10.01 14.14
C ALA A 47 -3.19 -10.75 13.15
N ALA A 48 -3.58 -11.91 12.63
CA ALA A 48 -2.80 -12.65 11.64
C ALA A 48 -2.66 -11.87 10.33
N ARG A 49 -3.76 -11.31 9.80
CA ARG A 49 -3.70 -10.43 8.61
C ARG A 49 -2.92 -9.15 8.89
N GLY A 50 -3.05 -8.58 10.09
CA GLY A 50 -2.29 -7.40 10.50
C GLY A 50 -0.78 -7.65 10.52
N CYS A 51 -0.36 -8.72 11.19
CA CYS A 51 1.04 -9.13 11.26
C CYS A 51 1.62 -9.45 9.87
N ALA A 52 0.87 -10.15 9.02
CA ALA A 52 1.30 -10.46 7.65
C ALA A 52 1.45 -9.22 6.76
N ALA A 53 0.79 -8.11 7.10
CA ALA A 53 0.92 -6.85 6.38
C ALA A 53 2.16 -6.04 6.80
N LEU A 54 2.77 -6.34 7.94
CA LEU A 54 4.00 -5.70 8.38
C LEU A 54 5.19 -6.14 7.52
N ALA A 55 6.13 -5.22 7.31
CA ALA A 55 7.43 -5.57 6.77
C ALA A 55 8.19 -6.44 7.79
N PRO A 56 9.05 -7.39 7.37
CA PRO A 56 9.76 -8.27 8.30
C PRO A 56 10.46 -7.53 9.44
N GLY A 57 11.24 -6.49 9.14
CA GLY A 57 11.92 -5.70 10.19
C GLY A 57 10.97 -4.94 11.13
N THR A 58 9.76 -4.59 10.68
CA THR A 58 8.74 -3.96 11.54
C THR A 58 8.04 -4.97 12.44
N LEU A 59 7.81 -6.19 11.92
CA LEU A 59 7.29 -7.30 12.70
C LEU A 59 8.30 -7.67 13.79
N ASP A 60 9.57 -7.87 13.42
CA ASP A 60 10.64 -8.25 14.34
C ASP A 60 10.81 -7.19 15.44
N GLU A 61 10.83 -5.91 15.08
CA GLU A 61 10.97 -4.80 16.05
C GLU A 61 9.76 -4.72 16.99
N LEU A 62 8.53 -4.90 16.48
CA LEU A 62 7.32 -4.91 17.30
C LEU A 62 7.36 -6.03 18.34
N GLU A 63 7.73 -7.25 17.91
CA GLU A 63 7.80 -8.40 18.81
C GLU A 63 8.91 -8.25 19.86
N GLN A 64 10.07 -7.74 19.46
CA GLN A 64 11.19 -7.50 20.37
C GLN A 64 10.87 -6.42 21.40
N SER A 65 10.34 -5.27 20.94
CA SER A 65 10.00 -4.15 21.82
C SER A 65 8.87 -4.50 22.80
N ALA A 66 7.86 -5.26 22.34
CA ALA A 66 6.75 -5.67 23.19
C ALA A 66 7.06 -6.91 24.06
N GLY A 67 8.10 -7.68 23.73
CA GLY A 67 8.43 -8.93 24.42
C GLY A 67 7.39 -10.04 24.23
N GLN A 68 6.58 -9.97 23.16
CA GLN A 68 5.49 -10.91 22.90
C GLN A 68 5.20 -11.03 21.40
N PRO A 69 4.53 -12.13 20.96
CA PRO A 69 4.23 -12.32 19.55
C PRO A 69 3.36 -11.20 18.97
N CYS A 70 3.51 -10.92 17.67
CA CYS A 70 2.85 -9.82 16.98
C CYS A 70 1.33 -9.87 17.15
N ALA A 71 0.75 -11.07 17.20
CA ALA A 71 -0.69 -11.25 17.39
C ALA A 71 -1.24 -10.63 18.69
N LYS A 72 -0.39 -10.46 19.71
CA LYS A 72 -0.70 -9.77 20.98
C LYS A 72 -0.21 -8.32 20.98
N ALA A 73 0.99 -8.08 20.44
CA ALA A 73 1.59 -6.75 20.44
C ALA A 73 0.86 -5.75 19.53
N LEU A 74 0.39 -6.18 18.36
CA LEU A 74 -0.18 -5.27 17.36
C LEU A 74 -1.48 -4.58 17.85
N PRO A 75 -2.43 -5.27 18.49
CA PRO A 75 -3.59 -4.61 19.12
C PRO A 75 -3.22 -3.60 20.21
N GLU A 76 -2.13 -3.82 20.94
CA GLU A 76 -1.66 -2.97 22.03
C GLU A 76 -0.89 -1.73 21.54
N ALA A 77 -0.51 -1.69 20.26
CA ALA A 77 0.22 -0.56 19.68
C ALA A 77 -0.66 0.70 19.43
N GLU A 78 -1.96 0.63 19.73
CA GLU A 78 -2.89 1.77 19.71
C GLU A 78 -2.85 2.61 18.40
N ILE A 79 -2.72 1.92 17.26
CA ILE A 79 -2.65 2.59 15.94
C ILE A 79 -3.99 3.27 15.64
N PRO A 80 -4.01 4.59 15.33
CA PRO A 80 -5.23 5.31 15.00
C PRO A 80 -5.90 4.77 13.73
N LEU A 81 -7.17 4.38 13.84
CA LEU A 81 -7.96 3.91 12.70
C LEU A 81 -8.52 5.08 11.87
N SER A 82 -8.12 5.20 10.61
CA SER A 82 -8.61 6.25 9.72
C SER A 82 -10.03 5.98 9.18
N THR A 83 -10.63 6.93 8.48
CA THR A 83 -11.86 6.70 7.67
C THR A 83 -11.62 6.93 6.18
N GLY A 84 -10.50 7.54 5.82
CA GLY A 84 -10.17 7.81 4.43
C GLY A 84 -8.72 8.23 4.23
N VAL A 85 -8.22 7.92 3.04
CA VAL A 85 -6.91 8.38 2.57
C VAL A 85 -7.04 9.82 2.05
N ARG A 86 -6.14 10.69 2.50
CA ARG A 86 -6.04 12.09 2.05
C ARG A 86 -5.02 12.29 0.95
N HIS A 87 -3.88 11.62 1.07
CA HIS A 87 -2.76 11.81 0.16
C HIS A 87 -1.88 10.56 0.10
N VAL A 88 -1.31 10.29 -1.08
CA VAL A 88 -0.35 9.21 -1.26
C VAL A 88 0.83 9.72 -2.07
N ASP A 89 2.03 9.45 -1.59
CA ASP A 89 3.26 9.67 -2.32
C ASP A 89 3.96 8.33 -2.55
N VAL A 90 4.45 8.09 -3.77
CA VAL A 90 5.31 6.93 -4.07
C VAL A 90 6.66 7.42 -4.60
N TYR A 91 7.72 6.99 -3.94
CA TYR A 91 9.10 7.28 -4.33
C TYR A 91 9.89 5.97 -4.48
N GLY A 92 10.08 5.54 -5.72
CA GLY A 92 10.74 4.28 -6.03
C GLY A 92 10.00 3.08 -5.44
N ARG A 93 10.60 2.45 -4.42
CA ARG A 93 10.03 1.31 -3.69
C ARG A 93 9.37 1.69 -2.37
N GLN A 94 9.29 2.97 -2.05
CA GLN A 94 8.70 3.46 -0.80
C GLN A 94 7.40 4.20 -1.11
N ALA A 95 6.47 4.16 -0.16
CA ALA A 95 5.25 4.94 -0.22
C ALA A 95 4.91 5.56 1.14
N ARG A 96 4.30 6.73 1.11
CA ARG A 96 3.67 7.37 2.27
C ARG A 96 2.19 7.51 1.98
N VAL A 97 1.36 6.98 2.87
CA VAL A 97 -0.10 7.10 2.81
C VAL A 97 -0.54 7.95 4.00
N VAL A 98 -1.01 9.17 3.72
CA VAL A 98 -1.55 10.08 4.73
C VAL A 98 -3.06 9.89 4.77
N THR A 99 -3.60 9.62 5.95
CA THR A 99 -5.04 9.48 6.19
C THR A 99 -5.56 10.67 6.99
N ASP A 100 -6.84 10.65 7.36
CA ASP A 100 -7.44 11.64 8.25
C ASP A 100 -6.86 11.59 9.68
N ARG A 101 -6.42 10.41 10.15
CA ARG A 101 -5.94 10.18 11.54
C ARG A 101 -4.55 9.59 11.68
N ASP A 102 -3.92 9.15 10.60
CA ASP A 102 -2.63 8.46 10.62
C ASP A 102 -1.75 8.86 9.41
N THR A 103 -0.47 8.55 9.50
CA THR A 103 0.43 8.43 8.35
C THR A 103 1.06 7.05 8.38
N LEU A 104 0.91 6.29 7.29
CA LEU A 104 1.54 4.99 7.13
C LEU A 104 2.71 5.11 6.15
N PHE A 105 3.82 4.47 6.49
CA PHE A 105 4.94 4.27 5.58
C PHE A 105 4.97 2.83 5.11
N LEU A 106 5.20 2.64 3.82
CA LEU A 106 5.23 1.33 3.19
C LEU A 106 6.48 1.17 2.34
N SER A 107 6.90 -0.08 2.18
CA SER A 107 7.91 -0.48 1.20
C SER A 107 7.38 -1.62 0.33
N SER A 108 7.83 -1.66 -0.92
CA SER A 108 7.46 -2.69 -1.88
C SER A 108 8.36 -3.91 -1.69
N PHE A 109 7.74 -5.05 -1.42
CA PHE A 109 8.33 -6.39 -1.34
C PHE A 109 7.86 -7.27 -2.51
N PRO A 110 8.49 -8.44 -2.76
CA PRO A 110 8.06 -9.35 -3.81
C PRO A 110 6.59 -9.79 -3.71
N ASP A 111 6.04 -9.86 -2.50
CA ASP A 111 4.66 -10.23 -2.21
C ASP A 111 3.71 -9.03 -2.05
N GLY A 112 4.20 -7.81 -2.30
CA GLY A 112 3.40 -6.58 -2.34
C GLY A 112 3.91 -5.48 -1.40
N TRP A 113 3.09 -4.46 -1.21
CA TRP A 113 3.38 -3.37 -0.27
C TRP A 113 3.19 -3.84 1.16
N LYS A 114 4.19 -3.56 2.02
CA LYS A 114 4.17 -3.88 3.45
C LYS A 114 4.34 -2.62 4.28
N ILE A 115 3.72 -2.59 5.46
CA ILE A 115 3.80 -1.49 6.41
C ILE A 115 5.18 -1.51 7.08
N THR A 116 5.96 -0.45 6.89
CA THR A 116 7.24 -0.25 7.57
C THR A 116 7.12 0.62 8.83
N ALA A 117 6.08 1.47 8.89
CA ALA A 117 5.70 2.22 10.08
C ALA A 117 4.22 2.65 10.02
N ALA A 118 3.57 2.75 11.19
CA ALA A 118 2.18 3.19 11.33
C ALA A 118 1.93 3.90 12.68
N GLY A 119 0.81 4.59 12.79
CA GLY A 119 0.55 5.48 13.93
C GLY A 119 1.48 6.69 13.94
N CYS A 120 1.85 7.20 12.76
CA CYS A 120 2.87 8.21 12.61
C CYS A 120 2.29 9.64 12.63
N THR A 121 2.77 10.45 13.57
CA THR A 121 2.47 11.89 13.66
C THR A 121 3.65 12.71 13.12
N PRO A 122 3.41 13.69 12.24
CA PRO A 122 4.46 14.57 11.73
C PRO A 122 5.05 15.43 12.85
N ARG A 123 6.35 15.70 12.77
CA ARG A 123 7.05 16.62 13.66
C ARG A 123 7.85 17.63 12.82
N PRO A 124 7.74 18.95 13.10
CA PRO A 124 8.53 19.95 12.37
C PRO A 124 10.02 19.63 12.45
N GLU A 125 10.67 19.59 11.28
CA GLU A 125 12.13 19.37 11.12
C GLU A 125 12.68 18.10 11.79
N LYS A 126 11.82 17.13 12.11
CA LYS A 126 12.19 15.87 12.77
C LYS A 126 11.54 14.69 12.05
N PRO A 127 12.11 13.48 12.18
CA PRO A 127 11.43 12.27 11.73
C PRO A 127 10.05 12.15 12.39
N TYR A 128 9.10 11.51 11.70
CA TYR A 128 7.79 11.21 12.28
C TYR A 128 7.93 10.44 13.60
N GLN A 129 6.98 10.65 14.49
CA GLN A 129 6.83 9.82 15.69
C GLN A 129 5.78 8.76 15.39
N CYS A 130 6.18 7.50 15.35
CA CYS A 130 5.30 6.37 15.02
C CYS A 130 5.10 5.47 16.23
N GLN A 131 3.91 4.86 16.32
CA GLN A 131 3.63 3.83 17.32
C GLN A 131 4.38 2.53 17.03
N ILE A 132 4.43 2.15 15.75
CA ILE A 132 5.26 1.03 15.27
C ILE A 132 6.15 1.51 14.13
N LYS A 133 7.38 1.01 14.08
CA LYS A 133 8.34 1.24 13.00
C LYS A 133 9.40 0.14 13.00
N GLY A 134 9.93 -0.20 11.83
CA GLY A 134 11.15 -1.01 11.72
C GLY A 134 12.40 -0.19 12.06
N SER A 135 13.45 -0.89 12.50
CA SER A 135 14.79 -0.36 12.75
C SER A 135 15.60 -0.15 11.47
#